data_AF-A0A075IA85-F1
#
_entry.id   AF-A0A075IA85-F1
#
_cell.length_a   1.000
_cell.length_b   1.000
_cell.length_c   1.000
_cell.angle_alpha   90.00
_cell.angle_beta   90.00
_cell.angle_gamma   90.00
#
_symmetry.space_group_name_H-M   'P 1'
#
loop_
_entity.id
_entity.type
_entity.pdbx_description
1 polymer ?
#
loop_
_entity_poly.entity_id
_entity_poly.type
_entity_poly.pdbx_seq_one_letter_code
_entity_poly.pdbx_strand_id
1 'polypeptide(L)'
;MIYRAIPYFSIILILLIPANVFGDSVNISVDLPIFTDTDKIVIFGNVSTETTLQVMITNPDEIVILNEDITIPAGDFTYDIVIGDYDLGRSGHYDISVSYNESEIIKQFFYDSGHNVNPMKVDGAIESLTESEQMIVFAIAAAIIISVLIFLARGSIFRKK
;
A
#
# COMPACT_ATOMS: atom_id res chain seq x y z
N MET A 1 7.89 -13.83 -76.27
CA MET A 1 8.85 -13.63 -75.16
C MET A 1 8.02 -13.61 -73.88
N ILE A 2 8.06 -14.69 -73.11
CA ILE A 2 7.17 -14.90 -71.96
C ILE A 2 7.83 -14.22 -70.75
N TYR A 3 7.19 -13.18 -70.21
CA TYR A 3 7.72 -12.37 -69.12
C TYR A 3 7.83 -13.20 -67.83
N ARG A 4 9.06 -13.61 -67.48
CA ARG A 4 9.41 -14.18 -66.17
C ARG A 4 9.71 -13.03 -65.20
N ALA A 5 8.68 -12.29 -64.78
CA ALA A 5 8.86 -11.16 -63.87
C ALA A 5 7.79 -11.11 -62.79
N ILE A 6 7.40 -12.26 -62.21
CA ILE A 6 6.36 -12.28 -61.17
C ILE A 6 6.63 -13.36 -60.09
N PRO A 7 7.77 -13.32 -59.37
CA PRO A 7 7.76 -13.84 -58.00
C PRO A 7 8.11 -12.78 -56.95
N TYR A 8 8.85 -11.72 -57.32
CA TYR A 8 9.34 -10.73 -56.35
C TYR A 8 8.28 -9.73 -55.87
N PHE A 9 7.32 -9.40 -56.73
CA PHE A 9 6.23 -8.47 -56.37
C PHE A 9 5.28 -9.07 -55.31
N SER A 10 5.11 -10.40 -55.34
CA SER A 10 4.30 -11.12 -54.35
C SER A 10 4.92 -11.11 -52.95
N ILE A 11 6.25 -11.04 -52.84
CA ILE A 11 6.94 -10.96 -51.54
C ILE A 11 6.64 -9.62 -50.86
N ILE A 12 6.66 -8.52 -51.62
CA ILE A 12 6.32 -7.18 -51.12
C ILE A 12 4.86 -7.13 -50.67
N LEU A 13 3.96 -7.81 -51.39
CA LEU A 13 2.53 -7.88 -51.06
C LEU A 13 2.27 -8.67 -49.76
N ILE A 14 3.03 -9.74 -49.49
CA ILE A 14 2.94 -10.50 -48.23
C ILE A 14 3.47 -9.66 -47.05
N LEU A 15 4.51 -8.85 -47.27
CA LEU A 15 5.04 -7.93 -46.26
C LEU A 15 4.06 -6.78 -45.91
N LEU A 16 3.12 -6.49 -46.81
CA LEU A 16 2.07 -5.48 -46.67
C LEU A 16 0.77 -6.03 -46.07
N ILE A 17 0.67 -7.35 -45.84
CA ILE A 17 -0.45 -7.90 -45.07
C ILE A 17 -0.28 -7.37 -43.64
N PRO A 18 -1.20 -6.53 -43.12
CA PRO A 18 -1.14 -6.16 -41.72
C PRO A 18 -1.23 -7.47 -40.94
N ALA A 19 -0.16 -7.85 -40.25
CA ALA A 19 -0.24 -8.92 -39.28
C ALA A 19 -1.34 -8.48 -38.32
N ASN A 20 -2.46 -9.20 -38.36
CA ASN A 20 -3.60 -8.95 -37.51
C ASN A 20 -3.15 -9.36 -36.11
N VAL A 21 -2.46 -8.44 -35.44
CA VAL A 21 -2.22 -8.47 -33.99
C VAL A 21 -3.52 -8.03 -33.33
N PHE A 22 -4.63 -8.69 -33.64
CA PHE A 22 -5.70 -8.87 -32.68
C PHE A 22 -5.20 -9.97 -31.74
N GLY A 23 -4.13 -9.66 -31.02
CA GLY A 23 -3.57 -10.50 -29.99
C GLY A 23 -4.43 -10.37 -28.75
N ASP A 24 -4.44 -11.42 -27.94
CA ASP A 24 -5.03 -11.39 -26.62
C ASP A 24 -4.55 -10.14 -25.88
N SER A 25 -5.50 -9.40 -25.32
CA SER A 25 -5.24 -8.22 -24.53
C SER A 25 -5.76 -8.46 -23.13
N VAL A 26 -4.91 -8.21 -22.16
CA VAL A 26 -5.25 -8.18 -20.74
C VAL A 26 -4.76 -6.83 -20.22
N ASN A 27 -5.51 -6.20 -19.33
CA ASN A 27 -5.14 -4.94 -18.71
C ASN A 27 -5.68 -4.86 -17.29
N ILE A 28 -5.09 -3.97 -16.49
CA ILE A 28 -5.46 -3.72 -15.11
C ILE A 28 -5.82 -2.24 -14.99
N SER A 29 -7.04 -1.95 -14.55
CA SER A 29 -7.51 -0.62 -14.19
C SER A 29 -7.28 -0.39 -12.70
N VAL A 30 -6.53 0.67 -12.42
CA VAL A 30 -6.21 1.18 -11.08
C VAL A 30 -6.54 2.67 -11.11
N ASP A 31 -7.84 2.98 -11.14
CA ASP A 31 -8.32 4.31 -11.52
C ASP A 31 -8.48 5.27 -10.33
N LEU A 32 -8.36 4.77 -9.11
CA LEU A 32 -8.43 5.59 -7.90
C LEU A 32 -7.04 6.03 -7.46
N PRO A 33 -6.90 7.27 -6.95
CA PRO A 33 -5.64 7.72 -6.38
C PRO A 33 -5.30 6.98 -5.08
N ILE A 34 -6.33 6.57 -4.32
CA ILE A 34 -6.24 5.89 -3.03
C ILE A 34 -7.37 4.86 -3.00
N PHE A 35 -7.05 3.61 -2.67
CA PHE A 35 -7.99 2.50 -2.52
C PHE A 35 -8.28 2.22 -1.04
N THR A 36 -9.49 1.79 -0.76
CA THR A 36 -9.99 1.34 0.55
C THR A 36 -10.65 -0.03 0.41
N ASP A 37 -11.07 -0.64 1.52
CA ASP A 37 -11.68 -1.98 1.53
C ASP A 37 -12.93 -2.12 0.64
N THR A 38 -13.63 -1.02 0.38
CA THR A 38 -14.84 -1.02 -0.45
C THR A 38 -14.55 -0.89 -1.95
N ASP A 39 -13.32 -0.56 -2.31
CA ASP A 39 -12.94 -0.28 -3.70
C ASP A 39 -12.56 -1.56 -4.44
N LYS A 40 -12.54 -1.42 -5.77
CA LYS A 40 -12.30 -2.54 -6.68
C LYS A 40 -11.19 -2.22 -7.67
N ILE A 41 -10.29 -3.18 -7.87
CA ILE A 41 -9.39 -3.20 -9.01
C ILE A 41 -10.05 -4.05 -10.10
N VAL A 42 -10.00 -3.58 -11.34
CA VAL A 42 -10.67 -4.25 -12.47
C VAL A 42 -9.63 -4.79 -13.44
N ILE A 43 -9.66 -6.09 -13.68
CA ILE A 43 -8.89 -6.75 -14.75
C ILE A 43 -9.84 -6.93 -15.93
N PHE A 44 -9.44 -6.49 -17.12
CA PHE A 44 -10.30 -6.55 -18.29
C PHE A 44 -9.49 -6.80 -19.56
N GLY A 45 -10.17 -7.23 -20.61
CA GLY A 45 -9.53 -7.49 -21.88
C GLY A 45 -10.35 -8.35 -22.81
N ASN A 46 -9.66 -8.91 -23.80
CA ASN A 46 -10.21 -9.85 -24.77
C ASN A 46 -9.19 -10.97 -24.98
N VAL A 47 -9.64 -12.23 -24.83
CA VAL A 47 -8.81 -13.42 -25.07
C VAL A 47 -9.45 -14.28 -26.16
N SER A 48 -8.65 -14.80 -27.07
CA SER A 48 -9.09 -15.56 -28.24
C SER A 48 -9.47 -17.01 -27.92
N THR A 49 -8.90 -17.57 -26.85
CA THR A 49 -9.23 -18.89 -26.28
C THR A 49 -9.39 -18.78 -24.78
N GLU A 50 -9.98 -19.82 -24.17
CA GLU A 50 -9.98 -19.94 -22.71
C GLU A 50 -8.55 -19.85 -22.17
N THR A 51 -8.31 -18.90 -21.26
CA THR A 51 -6.99 -18.55 -20.76
C THR A 51 -7.03 -18.52 -19.24
N THR A 52 -5.99 -19.05 -18.59
CA THR A 52 -5.81 -18.91 -17.14
C THR A 52 -4.94 -17.70 -16.86
N LEU A 53 -5.43 -16.78 -16.03
CA LEU A 53 -4.70 -15.62 -15.54
C LEU A 53 -4.23 -15.92 -14.11
N GLN A 54 -2.93 -15.78 -13.84
CA GLN A 54 -2.42 -15.79 -12.48
C GLN A 54 -2.41 -14.35 -11.97
N VAL A 55 -3.15 -14.07 -10.89
CA VAL A 55 -3.26 -12.76 -10.27
C VAL A 55 -2.54 -12.76 -8.94
N MET A 56 -1.66 -11.80 -8.73
CA MET A 56 -0.87 -11.67 -7.52
C MET A 56 -0.98 -10.24 -6.96
N ILE A 57 -1.13 -10.12 -5.64
CA ILE A 57 -0.96 -8.84 -4.94
C ILE A 57 0.20 -8.98 -3.98
N THR A 58 1.15 -8.05 -4.10
CA THR A 58 2.36 -8.00 -3.30
C THR A 58 2.37 -6.72 -2.46
N ASN A 59 2.73 -6.87 -1.19
CA ASN A 59 2.77 -5.77 -0.24
C ASN A 59 4.03 -4.90 -0.40
N PRO A 60 4.15 -3.77 0.35
CA PRO A 60 5.32 -2.90 0.24
C PRO A 60 6.65 -3.55 0.70
N ASP A 61 6.61 -4.68 1.41
CA ASP A 61 7.78 -5.46 1.82
C ASP A 61 8.07 -6.64 0.86
N GLU A 62 7.47 -6.62 -0.34
CA GLU A 62 7.60 -7.67 -1.37
C GLU A 62 7.01 -9.04 -0.97
N ILE A 63 6.12 -9.06 0.04
CA ILE A 63 5.42 -10.27 0.48
C ILE A 63 4.12 -10.43 -0.30
N VAL A 64 3.93 -11.61 -0.88
CA VAL A 64 2.72 -11.99 -1.61
C VAL A 64 1.55 -12.18 -0.63
N ILE A 65 0.48 -11.42 -0.82
CA ILE A 65 -0.78 -11.50 -0.05
C ILE A 65 -1.82 -12.31 -0.81
N LEU A 66 -1.94 -12.08 -2.11
CA LEU A 66 -2.86 -12.76 -3.01
C LEU A 66 -2.06 -13.53 -4.05
N ASN A 67 -2.45 -14.77 -4.35
CA ASN A 67 -1.97 -15.54 -5.49
C ASN A 67 -3.08 -16.51 -5.94
N GLU A 68 -3.81 -16.13 -6.98
CA GLU A 68 -4.98 -16.86 -7.48
C GLU A 68 -4.91 -17.10 -8.98
N ASP A 69 -5.36 -18.28 -9.40
CA ASP A 69 -5.53 -18.63 -10.81
C ASP A 69 -7.00 -18.47 -11.22
N ILE A 70 -7.26 -17.66 -12.24
CA ILE A 70 -8.61 -17.35 -12.73
C ILE A 70 -8.75 -17.85 -14.16
N THR A 71 -9.73 -18.71 -14.42
CA THR A 71 -10.04 -19.15 -15.78
C THR A 71 -11.00 -18.18 -16.46
N ILE A 72 -10.56 -17.59 -17.57
CA ILE A 72 -11.33 -16.64 -18.38
C ILE A 72 -11.77 -17.32 -19.68
N PRO A 73 -13.08 -17.32 -20.03
CA PRO A 73 -13.55 -17.85 -21.29
C PRO A 73 -13.13 -16.98 -22.47
N ALA A 74 -13.13 -17.55 -23.68
CA ALA A 74 -12.86 -16.79 -24.90
C ALA A 74 -13.86 -15.63 -25.09
N GLY A 75 -13.34 -14.47 -25.49
CA GLY A 75 -14.11 -13.24 -25.71
C GLY A 75 -13.67 -12.09 -24.81
N ASP A 76 -14.52 -11.05 -24.77
CA ASP A 76 -14.35 -9.92 -23.86
C ASP A 76 -14.65 -10.35 -22.42
N PHE A 77 -13.83 -9.89 -21.48
CA PHE A 77 -14.02 -10.19 -20.07
C PHE A 77 -13.76 -8.99 -19.17
N THR A 78 -14.29 -9.09 -17.95
CA THR A 78 -14.03 -8.19 -16.84
C THR A 78 -14.08 -9.01 -15.57
N TYR A 79 -13.09 -8.81 -14.70
CA TYR A 79 -12.94 -9.47 -13.41
C TYR A 79 -12.66 -8.43 -12.34
N ASP A 80 -13.52 -8.40 -11.32
CA ASP A 80 -13.43 -7.46 -10.21
C ASP A 80 -12.67 -8.09 -9.04
N ILE A 81 -11.69 -7.37 -8.50
CA ILE A 81 -11.00 -7.68 -7.26
C ILE A 81 -11.45 -6.67 -6.22
N VAL A 82 -12.26 -7.11 -5.25
CA VAL A 82 -12.67 -6.28 -4.11
C VAL A 82 -11.53 -6.27 -3.09
N ILE A 83 -11.00 -5.10 -2.79
CA ILE A 83 -9.80 -4.97 -1.93
C ILE A 83 -10.06 -5.54 -0.53
N GLY A 84 -11.23 -5.27 0.05
CA GLY A 84 -11.60 -5.72 1.40
C GLY A 84 -11.79 -7.23 1.56
N ASP A 85 -11.77 -8.01 0.47
CA ASP A 85 -11.77 -9.48 0.56
C ASP A 85 -10.38 -10.04 0.93
N TYR A 86 -9.33 -9.19 0.89
CA TYR A 86 -7.96 -9.56 1.21
C TYR A 86 -7.44 -8.80 2.43
N ASP A 87 -6.62 -9.46 3.24
CA ASP A 87 -6.03 -8.86 4.45
C ASP A 87 -4.75 -8.08 4.10
N LEU A 88 -4.90 -6.86 3.56
CA LEU A 88 -3.76 -6.00 3.23
C LEU A 88 -3.04 -5.46 4.49
N GLY A 89 -3.74 -5.37 5.62
CA GLY A 89 -3.20 -5.16 6.97
C GLY A 89 -2.60 -3.77 7.30
N ARG A 90 -2.15 -2.98 6.33
CA ARG A 90 -1.58 -1.64 6.56
C ARG A 90 -1.70 -0.73 5.33
N SER A 91 -1.67 0.58 5.53
CA SER A 91 -1.61 1.52 4.40
C SER A 91 -0.24 1.48 3.71
N GLY A 92 -0.20 1.63 2.38
CA GLY A 92 1.05 1.60 1.62
C GLY A 92 0.87 1.41 0.11
N HIS A 93 1.99 1.33 -0.61
CA HIS A 93 2.03 1.00 -2.04
C HIS A 93 2.09 -0.51 -2.23
N TYR A 94 1.10 -1.05 -2.92
CA TYR A 94 0.98 -2.45 -3.27
C TYR A 94 1.12 -2.59 -4.78
N ASP A 95 1.69 -3.71 -5.21
CA ASP A 95 1.76 -4.07 -6.61
C ASP A 95 0.74 -5.18 -6.88
N ILE A 96 -0.06 -5.00 -7.92
CA ILE A 96 -0.87 -6.06 -8.51
C ILE A 96 -0.21 -6.50 -9.81
N SER A 97 -0.02 -7.82 -9.97
CA SER A 97 0.41 -8.40 -11.23
C SER A 97 -0.59 -9.41 -11.78
N VAL A 98 -0.66 -9.44 -13.11
CA VAL A 98 -1.44 -10.43 -13.87
C VAL A 98 -0.53 -11.08 -14.89
N SER A 99 -0.32 -12.38 -14.75
CA SER A 99 0.53 -13.20 -15.61
C SER A 99 -0.31 -14.10 -16.50
N TYR A 100 -0.02 -14.11 -17.80
CA TYR A 100 -0.70 -14.92 -18.81
C TYR A 100 0.19 -15.11 -20.05
N ASN A 101 0.21 -16.29 -20.67
CA ASN A 101 0.91 -16.55 -21.95
C ASN A 101 2.33 -15.93 -22.03
N GLU A 102 3.16 -16.15 -20.99
CA GLU A 102 4.53 -15.60 -20.86
C GLU A 102 4.63 -14.07 -20.72
N SER A 103 3.49 -13.37 -20.68
CA SER A 103 3.37 -11.95 -20.44
C SER A 103 3.00 -11.68 -18.99
N GLU A 104 3.50 -10.58 -18.43
CA GLU A 104 3.15 -10.11 -17.10
C GLU A 104 2.84 -8.61 -17.17
N ILE A 105 1.75 -8.20 -16.53
CA ILE A 105 1.34 -6.81 -16.40
C ILE A 105 1.39 -6.47 -14.92
N ILE A 106 2.13 -5.42 -14.56
CA ILE A 106 2.26 -4.96 -13.18
C ILE A 106 1.72 -3.54 -13.08
N LYS A 107 0.91 -3.27 -12.06
CA LYS A 107 0.44 -1.94 -11.69
C LYS A 107 0.61 -1.72 -10.20
N GLN A 108 0.92 -0.50 -9.82
CA GLN A 108 1.00 -0.09 -8.43
C GLN A 108 -0.26 0.68 -8.04
N PHE A 109 -0.75 0.44 -6.83
CA PHE A 109 -1.84 1.19 -6.22
C PHE A 109 -1.50 1.54 -4.76
N PHE A 110 -2.04 2.65 -4.26
CA PHE A 110 -1.93 3.00 -2.85
C PHE A 110 -3.19 2.53 -2.12
N TYR A 111 -3.02 1.71 -1.11
CA TYR A 111 -4.10 1.28 -0.22
C TYR A 111 -4.06 2.07 1.09
N ASP A 112 -5.23 2.53 1.52
CA ASP A 112 -5.45 3.14 2.83
C ASP A 112 -6.31 2.20 3.69
N SER A 113 -5.65 1.59 4.68
CA SER A 113 -6.27 0.75 5.71
C SER A 113 -7.21 1.51 6.66
N GLY A 114 -7.35 2.83 6.51
CA GLY A 114 -8.07 3.72 7.42
C GLY A 114 -7.43 3.81 8.82
N HIS A 115 -6.35 3.06 9.06
CA HIS A 115 -5.54 3.19 10.25
C HIS A 115 -4.69 4.44 10.13
N ASN A 116 -5.02 5.43 10.96
CA ASN A 116 -4.34 6.71 10.96
C ASN A 116 -2.85 6.52 11.28
N VAL A 117 -1.99 6.62 10.25
CA VAL A 117 -0.52 6.64 10.38
C VAL A 117 0.00 7.97 10.90
N ASN A 118 -0.88 8.97 11.12
CA ASN A 118 -0.50 10.04 12.00
C ASN A 118 -0.19 9.35 13.33
N PRO A 119 1.07 9.40 13.85
CA PRO A 119 1.29 9.00 15.23
C PRO A 119 0.20 9.72 15.99
N MET A 120 -0.58 9.01 16.82
CA MET A 120 -1.51 9.64 17.76
C MET A 120 -0.83 10.92 18.15
N LYS A 121 -1.41 12.08 17.77
CA LYS A 121 -0.89 13.38 18.20
C LYS A 121 -0.56 13.12 19.65
N VAL A 122 0.73 13.12 19.98
CA VAL A 122 1.15 12.77 21.32
C VAL A 122 0.50 13.84 22.14
N ASP A 123 -0.68 13.54 22.67
CA ASP A 123 -1.38 14.38 23.61
C ASP A 123 -0.54 14.20 24.87
N GLY A 124 0.57 14.94 24.88
CA GLY A 124 1.49 15.06 25.98
C GLY A 124 1.80 13.77 26.73
N ALA A 125 1.90 12.60 26.09
CA ALA A 125 2.37 11.37 26.74
C ALA A 125 3.91 11.38 26.90
N ILE A 126 4.47 12.54 27.25
CA ILE A 126 5.56 12.54 28.22
C ILE A 126 4.79 12.32 29.51
N GLU A 127 4.90 11.15 30.13
CA GLU A 127 4.32 10.78 31.43
C GLU A 127 4.21 12.01 32.34
N SER A 128 3.09 12.72 32.23
CA SER A 128 2.84 13.91 33.01
C SER A 128 2.36 13.37 34.33
N LEU A 129 3.09 13.72 35.40
CA LEU A 129 2.70 13.35 36.75
C LEU A 129 1.22 13.66 36.90
N THR A 130 0.45 12.67 37.34
CA THR A 130 -0.97 12.87 37.67
C THR A 130 -1.09 14.00 38.69
N GLU A 131 -2.24 14.68 38.75
CA GLU A 131 -2.45 15.75 39.74
C GLU A 131 -2.11 15.30 41.16
N SER A 132 -2.40 14.04 41.49
CA SER A 132 -2.04 13.41 42.76
C SER A 132 -0.52 13.35 42.97
N GLU A 133 0.23 12.89 41.96
CA GLU A 133 1.70 12.81 42.04
C GLU A 133 2.34 14.20 42.12
N GLN A 134 1.80 15.18 41.40
CA GLN A 134 2.26 16.56 41.46
C GLN A 134 2.03 17.17 42.84
N MET A 135 0.88 16.89 43.47
CA MET A 135 0.58 17.30 44.84
C MET A 135 1.54 16.66 45.86
N ILE A 136 1.88 15.37 45.68
CA ILE A 136 2.84 14.66 46.53
C ILE A 136 4.23 15.29 46.40
N VAL A 137 4.71 15.52 45.17
CA VAL A 137 6.03 16.13 44.91
C VAL A 137 6.09 17.53 45.51
N PHE A 138 5.04 18.35 45.36
CA PHE A 138 4.97 19.69 45.94
C PHE A 138 5.03 19.65 47.48
N ALA A 139 4.30 18.73 48.10
CA ALA A 139 4.30 18.57 49.56
C ALA A 139 5.68 18.18 50.11
N ILE A 140 6.37 17.25 49.43
CA ILE A 140 7.74 16.84 49.81
C ILE A 140 8.70 18.02 49.68
N ALA A 141 8.65 18.77 48.58
CA ALA A 141 9.49 19.92 48.35
C ALA A 141 9.27 21.01 49.43
N ALA A 142 8.02 21.30 49.76
CA ALA A 142 7.67 22.27 50.82
C ALA A 142 8.22 21.83 52.19
N ALA A 143 8.07 20.55 52.55
CA ALA A 143 8.58 20.01 53.81
C ALA A 143 10.10 20.12 53.93
N ILE A 144 10.84 19.86 52.84
CA ILE A 144 12.30 20.00 52.80
C ILE A 144 12.71 21.47 53.00
N ILE A 145 12.08 22.40 52.27
CA ILE A 145 12.38 23.84 52.36
C ILE A 145 12.12 24.34 53.79
N ILE A 146 10.97 24.00 54.38
CA ILE A 146 10.63 24.38 55.76
C ILE A 146 11.66 23.82 56.74
N SER A 147 12.06 22.56 56.59
CA SER A 147 13.06 21.92 57.45
C SER A 147 14.42 22.63 57.38
N VAL A 148 14.87 23.00 56.18
CA VAL A 148 16.10 23.76 55.97
C VAL A 148 16.01 25.16 56.60
N LEU A 149 14.88 25.87 56.42
CA LEU A 149 14.66 27.17 57.02
C LEU A 149 14.70 27.12 58.55
N ILE A 150 14.06 26.12 59.17
CA ILE A 150 14.12 25.92 60.63
C ILE A 150 15.55 25.64 61.09
N PHE A 151 16.29 24.80 60.38
CA PHE A 151 17.69 24.49 60.68
C PHE A 151 18.58 25.75 60.61
N LEU A 152 18.45 26.54 59.55
CA LEU A 152 19.18 27.80 59.38
C LEU A 152 18.79 28.84 60.43
N ALA A 153 17.49 28.97 60.73
CA ALA A 153 16.99 29.87 61.76
C ALA A 153 17.54 29.49 63.14
N ARG A 154 17.66 28.19 63.44
CA ARG A 154 18.30 27.72 64.68
C ARG A 154 19.78 28.14 64.74
N GLY A 155 20.52 28.00 63.65
CA GLY A 155 21.91 28.50 63.56
C GLY A 155 22.04 30.02 63.71
N SER A 156 21.04 30.77 63.26
CA SER A 156 20.99 32.25 63.37
C SER A 156 20.63 32.72 64.80
N ILE A 157 19.68 32.06 65.48
CA ILE A 157 19.22 32.42 66.83
C ILE A 157 20.27 32.09 67.90
N PHE A 158 21.02 31.00 67.76
CA PHE A 158 22.08 30.63 68.71
C PHE A 158 23.40 31.39 68.52
N ARG A 159 23.48 32.28 67.51
CA ARG A 159 24.61 33.18 67.32
C ARG A 159 24.42 34.48 68.11
N LYS A 160 24.12 34.35 69.41
CA LYS A 160 24.26 35.42 70.40
C LYS A 160 25.16 34.92 71.52
N LYS A 161 26.46 35.02 71.29
CA LYS A 161 27.49 35.26 72.29
C LYS A 161 28.67 35.93 71.63
#